data_AF-A0A1A8NQ57-F1
#
_entry.id   AF-A0A1A8NQ57-F1
#
_cell.length_a   1.000
_cell.length_b   1.000
_cell.length_c   1.000
_cell.angle_alpha   90.00
_cell.angle_beta   90.00
_cell.angle_gamma   90.00
#
_symmetry.space_group_name_H-M   'P 1'
#
loop_
_entity.id
_entity.type
_entity.pdbx_description
1 polymer ?
#
loop_
_entity_poly.entity_id
_entity_poly.type
_entity_poly.pdbx_seq_one_letter_code
_entity_poly.pdbx_strand_id
1 'polypeptide(L)'
;KLSSTSWFHGPAFLLKEQTVFPEKGPFKLIDPESDVEIRHNVSVLVTTAGPGGLGSSRFERFSKWSSLVRSVAYLHHIADSFMSKNGGECRAWHLCKTSLKGDALRQAEHTIIRCVQHDVYADEINCIMMKREIPCTSTLLKLHPIMDNDSLLRVGGRLAASNLTSHEINPLLIPGKHHIATLLIRHHHEAVQHQGRHFTEGAVRASGLWIVGAKRSISSVIHKCVTCRKLRGKMEQQIMSDLPAERLQTDPPFSYVGLDVFGPWEVSARRTKGGQANSKRWAVLFTCMSTRAIHIEVVETLSASSFINALRRFFAIRGPAKQLRSDRGTNFVGAAKDLKLNPPKHDEPVLDAYLQQQRCSWVFNAPHSSHMGGTWERMIGISRRILDSMLLQAGNPTLTHEVLTTLMAEVTAIINARPLIPVSSDPDAPFILTPASLLTQKFDPVPIPSGDFTKADVYTRQWKRVQALADTFWARWQKDYLHMLQSRQKWQRRKPNLKEGDIVLLKDNQLKRNEWPMGIIVKTLPSKDGVVRKLEVKVARDKTSKTFCRPISDCILLLRD
;
A
#
# COMPACT_ATOMS: atom_id res chain seq x y z
N LYS A 1 5.78 -17.26 74.68
CA LYS A 1 4.59 -17.98 74.17
C LYS A 1 4.72 -18.11 72.65
N LEU A 2 5.53 -19.06 72.18
CA LEU A 2 5.71 -19.33 70.74
C LEU A 2 4.51 -20.13 70.17
N SER A 3 3.78 -20.82 71.05
CA SER A 3 2.56 -21.58 70.75
C SER A 3 1.40 -20.74 70.22
N SER A 4 1.38 -19.43 70.46
CA SER A 4 0.34 -18.52 69.96
C SER A 4 0.68 -17.87 68.62
N THR A 5 1.82 -18.24 68.00
CA THR A 5 2.23 -17.70 66.69
C THR A 5 1.90 -18.66 65.56
N SER A 6 1.86 -18.16 64.33
CA SER A 6 1.69 -18.96 63.11
C SER A 6 2.85 -19.92 62.82
N TRP A 7 3.88 -19.95 63.68
CA TRP A 7 5.07 -20.78 63.51
C TRP A 7 4.75 -22.28 63.49
N PHE A 8 3.83 -22.73 64.35
CA PHE A 8 3.44 -24.15 64.43
C PHE A 8 2.19 -24.51 63.62
N HIS A 9 1.37 -23.52 63.27
CA HIS A 9 0.08 -23.73 62.60
C HIS A 9 0.08 -23.31 61.12
N GLY A 10 1.16 -22.65 60.67
CA GLY A 10 1.25 -22.05 59.35
C GLY A 10 0.31 -20.84 59.17
N PRO A 11 0.45 -20.12 58.04
CA PRO A 11 -0.46 -19.03 57.68
C PRO A 11 -1.92 -19.53 57.50
N ALA A 12 -2.88 -18.81 58.11
CA ALA A 12 -4.29 -19.21 58.11
C ALA A 12 -4.94 -19.35 56.73
N PHE A 13 -4.36 -18.76 55.67
CA PHE A 13 -4.86 -18.88 54.31
C PHE A 13 -4.61 -20.26 53.68
N LEU A 14 -3.66 -21.04 54.21
CA LEU A 14 -3.39 -22.43 53.77
C LEU A 14 -4.37 -23.44 54.39
N LEU A 15 -5.11 -23.04 55.43
CA LEU A 15 -6.08 -23.88 56.14
C LEU A 15 -7.50 -23.75 55.58
N LYS A 16 -7.72 -22.90 54.57
CA LYS A 16 -9.02 -22.69 53.92
C LYS A 16 -9.09 -23.54 52.64
N GLU A 17 -10.10 -24.40 52.52
CA GLU A 17 -10.30 -25.30 51.36
C GLU A 17 -10.46 -24.56 50.01
N GLN A 18 -10.85 -23.29 50.04
CA GLN A 18 -10.84 -22.42 48.87
C GLN A 18 -9.75 -21.36 49.03
N THR A 19 -8.59 -21.62 48.43
CA THR A 19 -7.54 -20.61 48.23
C THR A 19 -8.08 -19.49 47.34
N VAL A 20 -8.65 -18.46 47.96
CA VAL A 20 -8.84 -17.16 47.32
C VAL A 20 -7.46 -16.51 47.25
N PHE A 21 -6.81 -16.60 46.09
CA PHE A 21 -5.61 -15.81 45.84
C PHE A 21 -5.97 -14.32 45.97
N PRO A 22 -5.22 -13.52 46.75
CA PRO A 22 -5.43 -12.08 46.74
C PRO A 22 -5.29 -11.59 45.29
N GLU A 23 -6.23 -10.73 44.88
CA GLU A 23 -6.26 -10.14 43.55
C GLU A 23 -4.86 -9.66 43.15
N LYS A 24 -4.49 -9.89 41.88
CA LYS A 24 -3.26 -9.37 41.27
C LYS A 24 -3.34 -7.84 41.18
N GLY A 25 -3.28 -7.17 42.32
CA GLY A 25 -3.03 -5.75 42.41
C GLY A 25 -1.57 -5.47 42.04
N PRO A 26 -1.26 -4.30 41.47
CA PRO A 26 0.11 -3.90 41.24
C PRO A 26 0.82 -3.82 42.60
N PHE A 27 1.88 -4.61 42.77
CA PHE A 27 2.79 -4.42 43.88
C PHE A 27 3.39 -3.00 43.77
N LYS A 28 3.41 -2.25 44.87
CA LYS A 28 4.17 -1.00 44.90
C LYS A 28 5.63 -1.36 44.63
N LEU A 29 6.26 -0.69 43.66
CA LEU A 29 7.71 -0.78 43.47
C LEU A 29 8.35 -0.34 44.80
N ILE A 30 8.99 -1.27 45.48
CA ILE A 30 9.82 -0.97 46.65
C ILE A 30 11.09 -0.33 46.09
N ASP A 31 11.45 0.83 46.62
CA ASP A 31 12.73 1.46 46.31
C ASP A 31 13.84 0.62 46.97
N PRO A 32 14.68 -0.10 46.19
CA PRO A 32 15.66 -1.03 46.74
C PRO A 32 16.69 -0.33 47.64
N GLU A 33 16.89 0.98 47.46
CA GLU A 33 17.82 1.78 48.28
C GLU A 33 17.28 2.02 49.71
N SER A 34 15.98 1.82 49.93
CA SER A 34 15.30 2.06 51.21
C SER A 34 14.99 0.79 52.01
N ASP A 35 15.25 -0.40 51.46
CA ASP A 35 14.89 -1.68 52.06
C ASP A 35 16.01 -2.22 52.96
N VAL A 36 15.73 -2.28 54.26
CA VAL A 36 16.67 -2.67 55.32
C VAL A 36 17.06 -4.15 55.25
N GLU A 37 16.29 -4.99 54.54
CA GLU A 37 16.56 -6.42 54.39
C GLU A 37 17.43 -6.75 53.17
N ILE A 38 17.65 -5.80 52.24
CA ILE A 38 18.53 -5.98 51.08
C ILE A 38 19.99 -5.77 51.49
N ARG A 39 20.69 -6.88 51.76
CA ARG A 39 22.15 -6.86 51.97
C ARG A 39 22.86 -6.57 50.65
N HIS A 40 23.52 -5.41 50.56
CA HIS A 40 24.28 -5.02 49.39
C HIS A 40 25.47 -5.97 49.20
N ASN A 41 25.48 -6.70 48.08
CA ASN A 41 26.64 -7.52 47.71
C ASN A 41 27.73 -6.57 47.17
N VAL A 42 28.59 -6.07 48.06
CA VAL A 42 29.65 -5.13 47.71
C VAL A 42 30.78 -5.89 47.00
N SER A 43 30.71 -5.96 45.68
CA SER A 43 31.84 -6.41 44.87
C SER A 43 32.83 -5.25 44.73
N VAL A 44 34.01 -5.40 45.34
CA VAL A 44 35.10 -4.44 45.15
C VAL A 44 35.81 -4.79 43.84
N LEU A 45 35.50 -4.05 42.78
CA LEU A 45 36.12 -4.20 41.48
C LEU A 45 37.24 -3.16 41.32
N VAL A 46 38.46 -3.61 41.08
CA VAL A 46 39.57 -2.72 40.69
C VAL A 46 39.33 -2.26 39.26
N THR A 47 38.99 -0.99 39.08
CA THR A 47 38.85 -0.37 37.75
C THR A 47 40.17 0.23 37.34
N THR A 48 40.90 -0.42 36.43
CA THR A 48 42.06 0.16 35.77
C THR A 48 41.59 1.11 34.67
N ALA A 49 41.68 2.42 34.92
CA ALA A 49 41.42 3.43 33.91
C ALA A 49 42.57 3.42 32.88
N GLY A 50 42.33 2.89 31.70
CA GLY A 50 43.23 3.05 30.56
C GLY A 50 43.18 4.48 30.01
N PRO A 51 44.15 4.90 29.18
CA PRO A 51 44.16 6.23 28.55
C PRO A 51 43.04 6.46 27.51
N GLY A 52 42.12 5.50 27.34
CA GLY A 52 41.00 5.60 26.41
C GLY A 52 39.91 6.54 26.92
N GLY A 53 39.52 7.52 26.09
CA GLY A 53 38.39 8.41 26.37
C GLY A 53 37.03 7.69 26.37
N LEU A 54 35.93 8.47 26.28
CA LEU A 54 34.55 7.96 26.33
C LEU A 54 34.27 6.79 25.34
N GLY A 55 34.95 6.79 24.19
CA GLY A 55 34.83 5.82 23.11
C GLY A 55 33.57 6.02 22.26
N SER A 56 33.74 6.28 20.96
CA SER A 56 32.61 6.57 20.06
C SER A 56 31.64 5.40 19.85
N SER A 57 32.10 4.16 20.03
CA SER A 57 31.28 2.95 19.90
C SER A 57 30.07 2.94 20.83
N ARG A 58 30.16 3.59 22.01
CA ARG A 58 29.03 3.69 22.96
C ARG A 58 27.87 4.50 22.39
N PHE A 59 28.13 5.41 21.44
CA PHE A 59 27.11 6.26 20.85
C PHE A 59 26.14 5.49 19.95
N GLU A 60 26.51 4.30 19.48
CA GLU A 60 25.65 3.43 18.67
C GLU A 60 24.40 2.94 19.44
N ARG A 61 24.45 2.96 20.77
CA ARG A 61 23.33 2.60 21.65
C ARG A 61 22.17 3.62 21.60
N PHE A 62 22.42 4.81 21.04
CA PHE A 62 21.44 5.88 20.99
C PHE A 62 20.77 5.95 19.62
N SER A 63 19.44 6.14 19.61
CA SER A 63 18.64 6.31 18.40
C SER A 63 18.31 7.78 18.08
N LYS A 64 18.54 8.70 19.03
CA LYS A 64 18.24 10.14 18.93
C LYS A 64 19.43 10.98 19.39
N TRP A 65 19.75 12.03 18.61
CA TRP A 65 20.80 12.99 18.95
C TRP A 65 20.59 13.65 20.32
N SER A 66 19.40 14.19 20.56
CA SER A 66 19.08 14.87 21.82
C SER A 66 19.20 13.96 23.05
N SER A 67 18.90 12.67 22.91
CA SER A 67 19.08 11.71 24.01
C SER A 67 20.55 11.49 24.31
N LEU A 68 21.38 11.34 23.28
CA LEU A 68 22.82 11.17 23.45
C LEU A 68 23.45 12.41 24.10
N VAL A 69 23.11 13.61 23.61
CA VAL A 69 23.63 14.87 24.16
C VAL A 69 23.26 15.01 25.63
N ARG A 70 22.00 14.76 26.00
CA ARG A 70 21.59 14.81 27.41
C ARG A 70 22.34 13.79 28.27
N SER A 71 22.50 12.55 27.80
CA SER A 71 23.23 11.53 28.55
C SER A 71 24.68 11.95 28.79
N VAL A 72 25.38 12.49 27.78
CA VAL A 72 26.76 12.98 27.96
C VAL A 72 26.80 14.23 28.83
N ALA A 73 25.81 15.13 28.74
CA ALA A 73 25.70 16.29 29.62
C ALA A 73 25.49 15.90 31.09
N TYR A 74 24.68 14.86 31.36
CA TYR A 74 24.56 14.31 32.71
C TYR A 74 25.87 13.70 33.20
N LEU A 75 26.61 12.99 32.35
CA LEU A 75 27.93 12.46 32.72
C LEU A 75 28.92 13.58 33.09
N HIS A 76 28.95 14.66 32.31
CA HIS A 76 29.74 15.86 32.65
C HIS A 76 29.31 16.47 33.97
N HIS A 77 28.01 16.68 34.16
CA HIS A 77 27.48 17.23 35.40
C HIS A 77 27.85 16.38 36.63
N ILE A 78 27.75 15.05 36.52
CA ILE A 78 28.14 14.13 37.59
C ILE A 78 29.65 14.21 37.84
N ALA A 79 30.47 14.22 36.79
CA ALA A 79 31.92 14.36 36.91
C ALA A 79 32.29 15.68 37.62
N ASP A 80 31.70 16.80 37.21
CA ASP A 80 31.91 18.11 37.83
C ASP A 80 31.45 18.14 39.30
N SER A 81 30.37 17.43 39.61
CA SER A 81 29.84 17.31 40.98
C SER A 81 30.79 16.54 41.91
N PHE A 82 31.49 15.52 41.39
CA PHE A 82 32.55 14.83 42.13
C PHE A 82 33.82 15.66 42.28
N MET A 83 34.10 16.57 41.35
CA MET A 83 35.28 17.44 41.37
C MET A 83 35.07 18.72 42.22
N SER A 84 33.83 19.18 42.36
CA SER A 84 33.48 20.38 43.12
C SER A 84 33.54 20.13 44.63
N LYS A 85 34.36 20.91 45.35
CA LYS A 85 34.47 20.85 46.81
C LYS A 85 33.35 21.61 47.55
N ASN A 86 32.52 22.37 46.84
CA ASN A 86 31.48 23.22 47.44
C ASN A 86 30.19 22.42 47.73
N GLY A 87 29.67 22.56 48.95
CA GLY A 87 28.58 21.74 49.49
C GLY A 87 27.19 22.02 48.94
N GLY A 88 26.93 21.65 47.68
CA GLY A 88 25.58 21.51 47.13
C GLY A 88 25.00 20.09 47.31
N GLU A 89 23.71 19.93 46.98
CA GLU A 89 22.96 18.65 47.05
C GLU A 89 23.52 17.54 46.12
N CYS A 90 24.39 17.89 45.17
CA CYS A 90 24.96 16.99 44.17
C CYS A 90 26.35 16.49 44.61
N ARG A 91 26.43 15.51 45.52
CA ARG A 91 27.71 14.97 46.06
C ARG A 91 27.99 13.49 45.76
N ALA A 92 27.09 12.80 45.08
CA ALA A 92 27.22 11.38 44.74
C ALA A 92 26.64 11.09 43.36
N TRP A 93 26.74 9.84 42.91
CA TRP A 93 26.02 9.38 41.72
C TRP A 93 24.52 9.60 41.94
N HIS A 94 23.90 10.42 41.11
CA HIS A 94 22.48 10.71 41.21
C HIS A 94 21.94 11.16 39.85
N LEU A 95 20.62 11.06 39.67
CA LEU A 95 19.94 11.64 38.53
C LEU A 95 19.44 13.04 38.89
N CYS A 96 20.24 14.06 38.55
CA CYS A 96 19.94 15.44 38.90
C CYS A 96 18.57 15.88 38.33
N LYS A 97 17.66 16.33 39.21
CA LYS A 97 16.33 16.84 38.83
C LYS A 97 16.37 18.26 38.27
N THR A 98 17.51 18.95 38.44
CA THR A 98 17.72 20.31 37.97
C THR A 98 17.91 20.31 36.45
N SER A 99 17.20 21.20 35.75
CA SER A 99 17.31 21.31 34.29
C SER A 99 18.76 21.63 33.87
N LEU A 100 19.32 20.81 32.97
CA LEU A 100 20.65 21.05 32.39
C LEU A 100 20.68 22.41 31.68
N LYS A 101 21.65 23.26 32.05
CA LYS A 101 21.87 24.55 31.38
C LYS A 101 22.28 24.34 29.92
N GLY A 102 21.97 25.33 29.07
CA GLY A 102 22.31 25.29 27.63
C GLY A 102 23.80 25.09 27.36
N ASP A 103 24.67 25.69 28.17
CA ASP A 103 26.12 25.55 28.03
C ASP A 103 26.60 24.11 28.28
N ALA A 104 25.98 23.40 29.23
CA ALA A 104 26.31 22.00 29.51
C ALA A 104 25.92 21.07 28.34
N LEU A 105 24.80 21.37 27.65
CA LEU A 105 24.42 20.65 26.45
C LEU A 105 25.41 20.92 25.31
N ARG A 106 25.82 22.17 25.11
CA ARG A 106 26.82 22.54 24.10
C ARG A 106 28.17 21.87 24.34
N GLN A 107 28.63 21.85 25.60
CA GLN A 107 29.85 21.16 25.99
C GLN A 107 29.75 19.65 25.72
N ALA A 108 28.60 19.03 25.98
CA ALA A 108 28.34 17.65 25.66
C ALA A 108 28.38 17.39 24.14
N GLU A 109 27.77 18.25 23.32
CA GLU A 109 27.85 18.16 21.85
C GLU A 109 29.30 18.20 21.36
N HIS A 110 30.09 19.17 21.84
CA HIS A 110 31.50 19.30 21.52
C HIS A 110 32.26 18.03 21.94
N THR A 111 32.00 17.49 23.12
CA THR A 111 32.66 16.27 23.61
C THR A 111 32.36 15.06 22.73
N ILE A 112 31.09 14.89 22.32
CA ILE A 112 30.68 13.80 21.43
C ILE A 112 31.40 13.92 20.08
N ILE A 113 31.38 15.11 19.48
CA ILE A 113 32.00 15.36 18.18
C ILE A 113 33.51 15.15 18.27
N ARG A 114 34.17 15.68 19.30
CA ARG A 114 35.60 15.51 19.57
C ARG A 114 35.98 14.03 19.65
N CYS A 115 35.24 13.26 20.43
CA CYS A 115 35.45 11.81 20.57
C CYS A 115 35.39 11.09 19.21
N VAL A 116 34.36 11.38 18.40
CA VAL A 116 34.22 10.79 17.06
C VAL A 116 35.33 11.23 16.10
N GLN A 117 35.75 12.48 16.17
CA GLN A 117 36.81 13.01 15.32
C GLN A 117 38.15 12.35 15.67
N HIS A 118 38.49 12.20 16.94
CA HIS A 118 39.71 11.49 17.36
C HIS A 118 39.68 10.02 16.95
N ASP A 119 38.54 9.34 17.09
CA ASP A 119 38.45 7.92 16.75
C ASP A 119 38.58 7.66 15.24
N VAL A 120 38.13 8.59 14.39
CA VAL A 120 38.08 8.39 12.93
C VAL A 120 39.20 9.10 12.17
N TYR A 121 39.66 10.26 12.66
CA TYR A 121 40.64 11.13 12.00
C TYR A 121 41.91 11.30 12.85
N ALA A 122 42.29 10.27 13.62
CA ALA A 122 43.45 10.31 14.50
C ALA A 122 44.73 10.77 13.77
N ASP A 123 44.99 10.18 12.60
CA ASP A 123 46.18 10.47 11.81
C ASP A 123 46.18 11.91 11.30
N GLU A 124 45.06 12.39 10.77
CA GLU A 124 44.93 13.77 10.29
C GLU A 124 45.04 14.79 11.43
N ILE A 125 44.46 14.49 12.60
CA ILE A 125 44.56 15.33 13.79
C ILE A 125 46.02 15.42 14.25
N ASN A 126 46.72 14.29 14.31
CA ASN A 126 48.14 14.25 14.68
C ASN A 126 49.01 15.08 13.71
N CYS A 127 48.78 14.96 12.40
CA CYS A 127 49.46 15.78 11.40
C CYS A 127 49.25 17.27 11.64
N ILE A 128 48.00 17.71 11.86
CA ILE A 128 47.66 19.12 12.09
C ILE A 128 48.30 19.64 13.39
N MET A 129 48.24 18.87 14.47
CA MET A 129 48.86 19.24 15.74
C MET A 129 50.39 19.37 15.62
N MET A 130 51.03 18.52 14.82
CA MET A 130 52.47 18.57 14.55
C MET A 130 52.85 19.55 13.43
N LYS A 131 51.91 20.34 12.89
CA LYS A 131 52.10 21.24 11.73
C LYS A 131 52.70 20.53 10.50
N ARG A 132 52.33 19.27 10.29
CA ARG A 132 52.70 18.46 9.13
C ARG A 132 51.56 18.44 8.11
N GLU A 133 51.91 18.19 6.86
CA GLU A 133 50.92 18.00 5.80
C GLU A 133 50.11 16.71 6.04
N ILE A 134 48.81 16.79 5.70
CA ILE A 134 47.88 15.67 5.80
C ILE A 134 48.13 14.72 4.63
N PRO A 135 48.01 13.39 4.81
CA PRO A 135 48.20 12.42 3.72
C PRO A 135 47.36 12.74 2.48
N CYS A 136 47.97 12.65 1.29
CA CYS A 136 47.29 12.94 0.01
C CYS A 136 46.08 12.03 -0.26
N THR A 137 46.01 10.88 0.40
CA THR A 137 44.91 9.91 0.33
C THR A 137 43.71 10.27 1.21
N SER A 138 43.84 11.24 2.13
CA SER A 138 42.78 11.60 3.05
C SER A 138 41.62 12.29 2.33
N THR A 139 40.40 11.89 2.68
CA THR A 139 39.17 12.52 2.17
C THR A 139 39.01 13.98 2.63
N LEU A 140 39.75 14.39 3.66
CA LEU A 140 39.70 15.72 4.25
C LEU A 140 40.63 16.73 3.56
N LEU A 141 41.60 16.28 2.75
CA LEU A 141 42.62 17.16 2.15
C LEU A 141 42.02 18.36 1.41
N LYS A 142 40.95 18.13 0.64
CA LYS A 142 40.24 19.17 -0.13
C LYS A 142 39.55 20.22 0.73
N LEU A 143 39.29 19.92 2.00
CA LEU A 143 38.59 20.78 2.94
C LEU A 143 39.56 21.64 3.77
N HIS A 144 40.87 21.40 3.63
CA HIS A 144 41.94 22.08 4.36
C HIS A 144 41.60 22.20 5.86
N PRO A 145 41.48 21.08 6.58
CA PRO A 145 40.92 21.08 7.93
C PRO A 145 41.81 21.84 8.91
N ILE A 146 41.17 22.51 9.87
CA ILE A 146 41.83 23.28 10.93
C ILE A 146 41.34 22.81 12.30
N MET A 147 42.19 22.96 13.31
CA MET A 147 41.81 22.72 14.71
C MET A 147 41.33 24.04 15.33
N ASP A 148 40.20 24.01 16.04
CA ASP A 148 39.73 25.17 16.82
C ASP A 148 40.26 25.16 18.27
N ASN A 149 39.92 26.21 19.02
CA ASN A 149 40.31 26.37 20.42
C ASN A 149 39.73 25.29 21.34
N ASP A 150 38.62 24.66 20.93
CA ASP A 150 37.97 23.57 21.65
C ASP A 150 38.51 22.19 21.22
N SER A 151 39.65 22.14 20.51
CA SER A 151 40.21 20.89 19.95
C SER A 151 39.21 20.11 19.09
N LEU A 152 38.40 20.83 18.31
CA LEU A 152 37.49 20.28 17.31
C LEU A 152 38.01 20.54 15.91
N LEU A 153 37.89 19.52 15.07
CA LEU A 153 38.27 19.60 13.66
C LEU A 153 37.17 20.33 12.87
N ARG A 154 37.55 21.39 12.16
CA ARG A 154 36.68 22.22 11.32
C ARG A 154 37.19 22.28 9.90
N VAL A 155 36.29 22.63 8.97
CA VAL A 155 36.68 22.99 7.59
C VAL A 155 37.43 24.31 7.61
N GLY A 156 38.64 24.39 7.07
CA GLY A 156 39.37 25.65 6.93
C GLY A 156 38.95 26.45 5.70
N GLY A 157 38.80 25.77 4.56
CA GLY A 157 38.19 26.32 3.34
C GLY A 157 38.81 27.62 2.80
N ARG A 158 38.15 28.22 1.81
CA ARG A 158 38.59 29.46 1.11
C ARG A 158 37.73 30.69 1.45
N LEU A 159 36.82 30.56 2.41
CA LEU A 159 35.77 31.55 2.69
C LEU A 159 36.11 32.49 3.87
N ALA A 160 37.39 32.56 4.26
CA ALA A 160 37.84 33.35 5.40
C ALA A 160 37.54 34.86 5.30
N ALA A 161 37.43 35.40 4.07
CA ALA A 161 37.13 36.81 3.82
C ALA A 161 35.63 37.12 3.64
N SER A 162 34.73 36.16 3.90
CA SER A 162 33.29 36.35 3.74
C SER A 162 32.66 36.96 5.00
N ASN A 163 31.55 37.71 4.85
CA ASN A 163 30.77 38.27 5.97
C ASN A 163 29.87 37.23 6.68
N LEU A 164 30.18 35.93 6.55
CA LEU A 164 29.40 34.85 7.14
C LEU A 164 29.77 34.64 8.62
N THR A 165 28.92 33.95 9.37
CA THR A 165 29.25 33.63 10.77
C THR A 165 30.41 32.62 10.84
N SER A 166 31.19 32.63 11.92
CA SER A 166 32.32 31.70 12.12
C SER A 166 31.92 30.22 12.01
N HIS A 167 30.69 29.87 12.39
CA HIS A 167 30.12 28.53 12.25
C HIS A 167 29.79 28.14 10.80
N GLU A 168 29.47 29.10 9.94
CA GLU A 168 29.22 28.88 8.51
C GLU A 168 30.51 28.86 7.69
N ILE A 169 31.49 29.69 8.06
CA ILE A 169 32.82 29.74 7.45
C ILE A 169 33.59 28.46 7.76
N ASN A 170 33.65 28.08 9.04
CA ASN A 170 34.41 26.94 9.53
C ASN A 170 33.49 25.93 10.25
N PRO A 171 32.64 25.21 9.50
CA PRO A 171 31.75 24.19 10.05
C PRO A 171 32.54 23.00 10.61
N LEU A 172 31.96 22.34 11.61
CA LEU A 172 32.50 21.14 12.27
C LEU A 172 32.50 19.94 11.33
N LEU A 173 33.62 19.23 11.24
CA LEU A 173 33.76 18.06 10.39
C LEU A 173 33.18 16.81 11.04
N ILE A 174 32.20 16.20 10.37
CA ILE A 174 31.54 14.97 10.85
C ILE A 174 31.83 13.83 9.87
N PRO A 175 32.35 12.67 10.33
CA PRO A 175 32.53 11.51 9.48
C PRO A 175 31.19 10.95 8.99
N GLY A 176 30.94 11.02 7.68
CA GLY A 176 29.61 10.68 7.13
C GLY A 176 29.24 9.21 7.14
N LYS A 177 30.18 8.30 7.41
CA LYS A 177 29.94 6.88 7.61
C LYS A 177 29.65 6.51 9.08
N HIS A 178 29.97 7.39 10.02
CA HIS A 178 29.80 7.12 11.44
C HIS A 178 28.33 7.25 11.87
N HIS A 179 27.92 6.54 12.93
CA HIS A 179 26.53 6.56 13.44
C HIS A 179 26.06 7.96 13.82
N ILE A 180 26.94 8.80 14.37
CA ILE A 180 26.62 10.19 14.71
C ILE A 180 26.11 11.00 13.50
N ALA A 181 26.68 10.79 12.30
CA ALA A 181 26.16 11.45 11.10
C ALA A 181 24.70 11.06 10.85
N THR A 182 24.33 9.80 11.07
CA THR A 182 22.94 9.33 10.95
C THR A 182 22.03 9.98 12.00
N LEU A 183 22.48 10.12 13.25
CA LEU A 183 21.71 10.78 14.30
C LEU A 183 21.48 12.27 14.01
N LEU A 184 22.52 12.99 13.58
CA LEU A 184 22.45 14.40 13.21
C LEU A 184 21.54 14.63 12.00
N ILE A 185 21.71 13.82 10.95
CA ILE A 185 20.83 13.90 9.77
C ILE A 185 19.38 13.65 10.19
N ARG A 186 19.11 12.64 11.01
CA ARG A 186 17.74 12.35 11.49
C ARG A 186 17.18 13.51 12.31
N HIS A 187 17.97 14.09 13.21
CA HIS A 187 17.58 15.23 14.03
C HIS A 187 17.16 16.43 13.18
N HIS A 188 18.00 16.83 12.20
CA HIS A 188 17.68 17.94 11.31
C HIS A 188 16.57 17.60 10.33
N HIS A 189 16.46 16.35 9.87
CA HIS A 189 15.37 15.89 9.01
C HIS A 189 14.00 15.99 9.69
N GLU A 190 13.94 15.68 10.99
CA GLU A 190 12.75 15.86 11.83
C GLU A 190 12.47 17.35 12.07
N ALA A 191 13.50 18.15 12.35
CA ALA A 191 13.35 19.60 12.57
C ALA A 191 12.73 20.32 11.36
N VAL A 192 13.14 19.95 10.14
CA VAL A 192 12.55 20.48 8.89
C VAL A 192 11.27 19.75 8.48
N GLN A 193 10.60 19.05 9.38
CA GLN A 193 9.30 18.40 9.13
C GLN A 193 9.29 17.51 7.88
N HIS A 194 10.37 16.75 7.65
CA HIS A 194 10.46 15.80 6.54
C HIS A 194 10.32 16.42 5.13
N GLN A 195 10.77 17.66 4.90
CA GLN A 195 10.70 18.35 3.59
C GLN A 195 11.71 17.88 2.52
N GLY A 196 12.35 16.72 2.72
CA GLY A 196 13.24 16.12 1.73
C GLY A 196 14.70 16.59 1.80
N ARG A 197 15.47 16.26 0.76
CA ARG A 197 16.95 16.29 0.80
C ARG A 197 17.52 17.70 0.91
N HIS A 198 17.05 18.62 0.08
CA HIS A 198 17.60 19.99 0.02
C HIS A 198 17.39 20.76 1.32
N PHE A 199 16.20 20.71 1.90
CA PHE A 199 15.92 21.34 3.20
C PHE A 199 16.72 20.70 4.33
N THR A 200 16.84 19.36 4.33
CA THR A 200 17.63 18.65 5.36
C THR A 200 19.12 19.01 5.25
N GLU A 201 19.67 19.04 4.03
CA GLU A 201 21.06 19.43 3.78
C GLU A 201 21.31 20.89 4.20
N GLY A 202 20.41 21.80 3.83
CA GLY A 202 20.49 23.21 4.25
C GLY A 202 20.48 23.37 5.76
N ALA A 203 19.59 22.68 6.48
CA ALA A 203 19.52 22.74 7.94
C ALA A 203 20.78 22.19 8.63
N VAL A 204 21.36 21.10 8.11
CA VAL A 204 22.65 20.57 8.61
C VAL A 204 23.78 21.57 8.38
N ARG A 205 23.80 22.25 7.22
CA ARG A 205 24.83 23.24 6.92
C ARG A 205 24.67 24.50 7.77
N ALA A 206 23.44 24.98 7.95
CA ALA A 206 23.10 26.15 8.75
C ALA A 206 23.37 25.94 10.25
N SER A 207 23.35 24.69 10.75
CA SER A 207 23.78 24.38 12.12
C SER A 207 25.30 24.32 12.29
N GLY A 208 26.07 24.68 11.27
CA GLY A 208 27.53 24.71 11.31
C GLY A 208 28.16 23.33 11.22
N LEU A 209 27.50 22.35 10.58
CA LEU A 209 28.01 20.99 10.42
C LEU A 209 28.41 20.69 8.98
N TRP A 210 29.54 20.03 8.79
CA TRP A 210 30.02 19.50 7.51
C TRP A 210 30.13 17.99 7.57
N ILE A 211 29.11 17.29 7.06
CA ILE A 211 29.13 15.82 6.97
C ILE A 211 29.85 15.41 5.67
N VAL A 212 30.94 14.65 5.79
CA VAL A 212 31.68 14.16 4.63
C VAL A 212 30.80 13.21 3.81
N GLY A 213 30.49 13.57 2.56
CA GLY A 213 29.56 12.79 1.73
C GLY A 213 28.08 12.95 2.10
N ALA A 214 27.70 14.07 2.73
CA ALA A 214 26.36 14.38 3.23
C ALA A 214 25.21 13.92 2.32
N LYS A 215 25.25 14.27 1.02
CA LYS A 215 24.18 13.99 0.06
C LYS A 215 23.76 12.52 0.01
N ARG A 216 24.73 11.60 0.03
CA ARG A 216 24.48 10.15 -0.03
C ARG A 216 23.89 9.66 1.30
N SER A 217 24.47 10.08 2.42
CA SER A 217 23.99 9.72 3.76
C SER A 217 22.57 10.25 4.01
N ILE A 218 22.29 11.51 3.66
CA ILE A 218 20.96 12.12 3.75
C ILE A 218 19.94 11.34 2.91
N SER A 219 20.29 11.04 1.65
CA SER A 219 19.41 10.26 0.77
C SER A 219 19.08 8.89 1.35
N SER A 220 20.06 8.21 1.96
CA SER A 220 19.89 6.92 2.63
C SER A 220 18.96 7.01 3.84
N VAL A 221 19.16 8.00 4.72
CA VAL A 221 18.33 8.20 5.92
C VAL A 221 16.88 8.51 5.53
N ILE A 222 16.66 9.43 4.59
CA ILE A 222 15.32 9.79 4.12
C ILE A 222 14.63 8.59 3.45
N HIS A 223 15.36 7.79 2.67
CA HIS A 223 14.79 6.61 2.01
C HIS A 223 14.29 5.55 3.02
N LYS A 224 14.93 5.44 4.19
CA LYS A 224 14.54 4.55 5.30
C LYS A 224 13.51 5.18 6.25
N CYS A 225 13.20 6.47 6.10
CA CYS A 225 12.28 7.17 7.00
C CYS A 225 10.83 6.71 6.80
N VAL A 226 10.25 6.11 7.85
CA VAL A 226 8.85 5.64 7.86
C VAL A 226 7.88 6.79 7.62
N THR A 227 8.08 7.95 8.23
CA THR A 227 7.23 9.13 8.03
C THR A 227 7.22 9.58 6.57
N CYS A 228 8.39 9.66 5.92
CA CYS A 228 8.46 9.96 4.49
C CYS A 228 7.76 8.91 3.63
N ARG A 229 7.91 7.61 3.96
CA ARG A 229 7.22 6.52 3.24
C ARG A 229 5.70 6.60 3.41
N LYS A 230 5.20 6.92 4.60
CA LYS A 230 3.77 7.13 4.81
C LYS A 230 3.23 8.30 3.98
N LEU A 231 3.89 9.46 4.08
CA LEU A 231 3.44 10.68 3.43
C LEU A 231 3.58 10.65 1.90
N ARG A 232 4.65 10.05 1.36
CA ARG A 232 5.03 10.19 -0.06
C ARG A 232 5.52 8.90 -0.73
N GLY A 233 5.49 7.75 -0.04
CA GLY A 233 5.86 6.45 -0.61
C GLY A 233 5.04 6.07 -1.85
N LYS A 234 5.63 5.31 -2.75
CA LYS A 234 4.92 4.80 -3.93
C LYS A 234 4.23 3.48 -3.57
N MET A 235 3.09 3.21 -4.21
CA MET A 235 2.43 1.91 -4.10
C MET A 235 3.35 0.81 -4.65
N GLU A 236 3.27 -0.35 -4.03
CA GLU A 236 4.02 -1.52 -4.48
C GLU A 236 3.47 -2.04 -5.79
N GLN A 237 4.36 -2.58 -6.62
CA GLN A 237 4.02 -3.03 -7.97
C GLN A 237 4.83 -4.26 -8.29
N GLN A 238 4.28 -5.09 -9.15
CA GLN A 238 4.92 -6.32 -9.58
C GLN A 238 4.57 -6.60 -11.03
N ILE A 239 5.40 -7.38 -11.71
CA ILE A 239 5.21 -7.74 -13.12
C ILE A 239 3.76 -8.20 -13.37
N MET A 240 3.12 -7.68 -14.42
CA MET A 240 1.74 -8.01 -14.77
C MET A 240 1.61 -9.52 -15.07
N SER A 241 0.57 -10.16 -14.52
CA SER A 241 0.30 -11.58 -14.76
C SER A 241 -0.14 -11.81 -16.20
N ASP A 242 -0.02 -13.05 -16.65
CA ASP A 242 -0.54 -13.46 -17.96
C ASP A 242 -2.08 -13.41 -17.98
N LEU A 243 -2.63 -13.37 -19.19
CA LEU A 243 -4.07 -13.31 -19.41
C LEU A 243 -4.75 -14.64 -19.02
N PRO A 244 -5.95 -14.59 -18.43
CA PRO A 244 -6.74 -15.80 -18.19
C PRO A 244 -7.04 -16.53 -19.50
N ALA A 245 -7.05 -17.88 -19.47
CA ALA A 245 -7.29 -18.71 -20.65
C ALA A 245 -8.64 -18.39 -21.33
N GLU A 246 -9.64 -18.03 -20.53
CA GLU A 246 -10.99 -17.67 -20.98
C GLU A 246 -11.00 -16.41 -21.87
N ARG A 247 -9.93 -15.60 -21.86
CA ARG A 247 -9.75 -14.46 -22.77
C ARG A 247 -9.05 -14.81 -24.08
N LEU A 248 -8.49 -16.00 -24.18
CA LEU A 248 -7.67 -16.45 -25.31
C LEU A 248 -8.38 -17.50 -26.18
N GLN A 249 -9.48 -18.07 -25.70
CA GLN A 249 -10.24 -19.09 -26.43
C GLN A 249 -11.16 -18.47 -27.49
N THR A 250 -11.23 -19.14 -28.66
CA THR A 250 -12.12 -18.85 -29.78
C THR A 250 -13.46 -19.58 -29.61
N ASP A 251 -14.10 -19.39 -28.46
CA ASP A 251 -15.43 -19.94 -28.19
C ASP A 251 -16.54 -19.00 -28.68
N PRO A 252 -17.75 -19.51 -28.98
CA PRO A 252 -18.90 -18.68 -29.32
C PRO A 252 -19.09 -17.52 -28.35
N PRO A 253 -19.54 -16.33 -28.82
CA PRO A 253 -19.78 -15.17 -27.96
C PRO A 253 -20.60 -15.53 -26.74
N PHE A 254 -20.22 -14.94 -25.60
CA PHE A 254 -20.86 -15.20 -24.30
C PHE A 254 -20.71 -16.64 -23.75
N SER A 255 -19.77 -17.45 -24.26
CA SER A 255 -19.41 -18.73 -23.60
C SER A 255 -18.81 -18.51 -22.20
N TYR A 256 -17.96 -17.51 -22.05
CA TYR A 256 -17.40 -17.05 -20.77
C TYR A 256 -17.85 -15.61 -20.52
N VAL A 257 -18.56 -15.39 -19.41
CA VAL A 257 -19.23 -14.12 -19.13
C VAL A 257 -18.78 -13.59 -17.76
N GLY A 258 -18.28 -12.36 -17.75
CA GLY A 258 -18.20 -11.55 -16.54
C GLY A 258 -19.53 -10.81 -16.32
N LEU A 259 -20.02 -10.75 -15.09
CA LEU A 259 -21.25 -10.02 -14.78
C LEU A 259 -21.12 -9.17 -13.53
N ASP A 260 -21.78 -8.02 -13.57
CA ASP A 260 -21.86 -7.09 -12.43
C ASP A 260 -23.15 -6.24 -12.51
N VAL A 261 -23.59 -5.71 -11.36
CA VAL A 261 -24.81 -4.91 -11.24
C VAL A 261 -24.45 -3.47 -10.93
N PHE A 262 -25.06 -2.54 -11.65
CA PHE A 262 -24.82 -1.11 -11.52
C PHE A 262 -26.12 -0.30 -11.53
N GLY A 263 -26.03 0.95 -11.09
CA GLY A 263 -27.16 1.81 -10.73
C GLY A 263 -26.95 2.45 -9.35
N PRO A 264 -28.02 2.81 -8.61
CA PRO A 264 -29.43 2.86 -9.05
C PRO A 264 -29.75 4.10 -9.90
N TRP A 265 -30.81 4.02 -10.71
CA TRP A 265 -31.48 5.19 -11.32
C TRP A 265 -32.87 5.34 -10.74
N GLU A 266 -33.31 6.57 -10.55
CA GLU A 266 -34.69 6.87 -10.15
C GLU A 266 -35.58 6.90 -11.38
N VAL A 267 -36.68 6.12 -11.33
CA VAL A 267 -37.71 6.09 -12.37
C VAL A 267 -39.07 6.43 -11.77
N SER A 268 -39.91 7.13 -12.52
CA SER A 268 -41.31 7.40 -12.18
C SER A 268 -42.14 6.14 -12.42
N ALA A 269 -42.62 5.51 -11.35
CA ALA A 269 -43.37 4.25 -11.40
C ALA A 269 -44.87 4.43 -11.74
N ARG A 270 -45.46 5.59 -11.42
CA ARG A 270 -46.85 5.99 -11.78
C ARG A 270 -47.12 7.45 -11.45
N ARG A 271 -47.93 8.16 -12.25
CA ARG A 271 -48.64 9.38 -11.81
C ARG A 271 -49.82 8.95 -10.94
N THR A 272 -49.75 9.17 -9.63
CA THR A 272 -50.95 9.08 -8.78
C THR A 272 -51.62 10.45 -8.71
N LYS A 273 -52.90 10.53 -8.31
CA LYS A 273 -53.63 11.80 -8.15
C LYS A 273 -52.96 12.78 -7.15
N GLY A 274 -51.97 12.34 -6.37
CA GLY A 274 -51.26 13.15 -5.36
C GLY A 274 -49.73 13.28 -5.54
N GLY A 275 -49.14 12.82 -6.65
CA GLY A 275 -47.70 12.97 -6.91
C GLY A 275 -47.06 11.92 -7.84
N GLN A 276 -45.77 12.09 -8.16
CA GLN A 276 -44.95 11.06 -8.82
C GLN A 276 -44.32 10.14 -7.75
N ALA A 277 -44.61 8.84 -7.83
CA ALA A 277 -43.91 7.85 -7.01
C ALA A 277 -42.60 7.44 -7.70
N ASN A 278 -41.46 7.84 -7.14
CA ASN A 278 -40.15 7.44 -7.63
C ASN A 278 -39.76 6.06 -7.09
N SER A 279 -39.23 5.21 -7.95
CA SER A 279 -38.69 3.90 -7.61
C SER A 279 -37.28 3.74 -8.16
N LYS A 280 -36.43 3.00 -7.46
CA LYS A 280 -35.07 2.72 -7.94
C LYS A 280 -35.11 1.56 -8.94
N ARG A 281 -34.25 1.63 -9.95
CA ARG A 281 -33.96 0.57 -10.92
C ARG A 281 -32.46 0.33 -10.99
N TRP A 282 -32.09 -0.91 -11.26
CA TRP A 282 -30.69 -1.33 -11.43
C TRP A 282 -30.53 -1.98 -12.80
N ALA A 283 -29.30 -2.18 -13.23
CA ALA A 283 -28.98 -2.87 -14.46
C ALA A 283 -27.94 -3.95 -14.22
N VAL A 284 -28.15 -5.13 -14.79
CA VAL A 284 -27.19 -6.24 -14.83
C VAL A 284 -26.43 -6.14 -16.14
N LEU A 285 -25.11 -5.96 -16.07
CA LEU A 285 -24.22 -6.02 -17.21
C LEU A 285 -23.68 -7.45 -17.34
N PHE A 286 -23.85 -8.05 -18.52
CA PHE A 286 -23.15 -9.26 -18.93
C PHE A 286 -22.10 -8.89 -19.97
N THR A 287 -20.83 -9.22 -19.74
CA THR A 287 -19.74 -8.97 -20.70
C THR A 287 -19.04 -10.26 -21.10
N CYS A 288 -18.86 -10.47 -22.39
CA CYS A 288 -18.12 -11.61 -22.92
C CYS A 288 -16.61 -11.42 -22.69
N MET A 289 -15.96 -12.42 -22.11
CA MET A 289 -14.54 -12.36 -21.73
C MET A 289 -13.58 -12.38 -22.94
N SER A 290 -13.97 -13.05 -24.04
CA SER A 290 -13.19 -13.15 -25.28
C SER A 290 -13.42 -11.96 -26.22
N THR A 291 -14.68 -11.73 -26.61
CA THR A 291 -15.05 -10.72 -27.63
C THR A 291 -15.28 -9.32 -27.06
N ARG A 292 -15.37 -9.19 -25.72
CA ARG A 292 -15.73 -7.95 -25.03
C ARG A 292 -17.10 -7.38 -25.44
N ALA A 293 -17.95 -8.18 -26.07
CA ALA A 293 -19.34 -7.86 -26.26
C ALA A 293 -20.03 -7.64 -24.91
N ILE A 294 -21.08 -6.81 -24.89
CA ILE A 294 -21.91 -6.61 -23.70
C ILE A 294 -23.39 -6.87 -24.00
N HIS A 295 -24.13 -7.17 -22.95
CA HIS A 295 -25.59 -7.22 -22.90
C HIS A 295 -26.05 -6.64 -21.57
N ILE A 296 -27.02 -5.72 -21.57
CA ILE A 296 -27.51 -5.06 -20.37
C ILE A 296 -28.99 -5.40 -20.16
N GLU A 297 -29.34 -5.80 -18.95
CA GLU A 297 -30.71 -6.09 -18.53
C GLU A 297 -31.11 -5.18 -17.36
N VAL A 298 -32.20 -4.41 -17.52
CA VAL A 298 -32.75 -3.59 -16.42
C VAL A 298 -33.55 -4.48 -15.47
N VAL A 299 -33.35 -4.30 -14.16
CA VAL A 299 -34.03 -5.04 -13.09
C VAL A 299 -34.69 -4.09 -12.10
N GLU A 300 -35.82 -4.52 -11.57
CA GLU A 300 -36.63 -3.71 -10.66
C GLU A 300 -36.08 -3.63 -9.25
N THR A 301 -35.47 -4.72 -8.78
CA THR A 301 -34.95 -4.86 -7.42
C THR A 301 -33.65 -5.66 -7.45
N LEU A 302 -32.81 -5.50 -6.43
CA LEU A 302 -31.63 -6.34 -6.18
C LEU A 302 -32.02 -7.67 -5.52
N SER A 303 -33.03 -8.37 -6.06
CA SER A 303 -33.50 -9.68 -5.57
C SER A 303 -33.00 -10.82 -6.46
N ALA A 304 -32.92 -12.02 -5.88
CA ALA A 304 -32.59 -13.24 -6.61
C ALA A 304 -33.55 -13.52 -7.78
N SER A 305 -34.85 -13.31 -7.59
CA SER A 305 -35.87 -13.53 -8.63
C SER A 305 -35.71 -12.57 -9.81
N SER A 306 -35.45 -11.29 -9.54
CA SER A 306 -35.19 -10.28 -10.55
C SER A 306 -33.92 -10.60 -11.36
N PHE A 307 -32.87 -11.10 -10.69
CA PHE A 307 -31.65 -11.56 -11.35
C PHE A 307 -31.87 -12.81 -12.19
N ILE A 308 -32.59 -13.83 -11.69
CA ILE A 308 -32.93 -15.05 -12.46
C ILE A 308 -33.68 -14.68 -13.73
N ASN A 309 -34.64 -13.76 -13.66
CA ASN A 309 -35.39 -13.31 -14.84
C ASN A 309 -34.49 -12.58 -15.84
N ALA A 310 -33.57 -11.73 -15.39
CA ALA A 310 -32.57 -11.11 -16.26
C ALA A 310 -31.65 -12.14 -16.91
N LEU A 311 -31.18 -13.15 -16.16
CA LEU A 311 -30.35 -14.23 -16.67
C LEU A 311 -31.09 -15.08 -17.71
N ARG A 312 -32.38 -15.39 -17.47
CA ARG A 312 -33.24 -16.11 -18.42
C ARG A 312 -33.40 -15.34 -19.72
N ARG A 313 -33.64 -14.03 -19.67
CA ARG A 313 -33.71 -13.17 -20.88
C ARG A 313 -32.36 -13.13 -21.60
N PHE A 314 -31.27 -13.01 -20.87
CA PHE A 314 -29.92 -13.08 -21.42
C PHE A 314 -29.67 -14.41 -22.16
N PHE A 315 -29.92 -15.56 -21.54
CA PHE A 315 -29.76 -16.86 -22.20
C PHE A 315 -30.71 -17.08 -23.36
N ALA A 316 -31.94 -16.55 -23.30
CA ALA A 316 -32.88 -16.61 -24.42
C ALA A 316 -32.38 -15.81 -25.63
N ILE A 317 -31.71 -14.68 -25.43
CA ILE A 317 -31.23 -13.80 -26.49
C ILE A 317 -29.83 -14.20 -26.99
N ARG A 318 -28.93 -14.62 -26.09
CA ARG A 318 -27.51 -14.84 -26.38
C ARG A 318 -27.10 -16.32 -26.39
N GLY A 319 -27.96 -17.21 -25.93
CA GLY A 319 -27.64 -18.61 -25.70
C GLY A 319 -27.02 -18.87 -24.32
N PRO A 320 -26.90 -20.15 -23.93
CA PRO A 320 -26.35 -20.54 -22.63
C PRO A 320 -24.83 -20.29 -22.56
N ALA A 321 -24.37 -19.76 -21.43
CA ALA A 321 -22.95 -19.63 -21.13
C ALA A 321 -22.38 -20.94 -20.57
N LYS A 322 -21.10 -21.23 -20.82
CA LYS A 322 -20.35 -22.31 -20.14
C LYS A 322 -19.98 -21.89 -18.71
N GLN A 323 -19.65 -20.62 -18.54
CA GLN A 323 -19.26 -20.07 -17.24
C GLN A 323 -19.66 -18.60 -17.05
N LEU A 324 -20.23 -18.31 -15.89
CA LEU A 324 -20.44 -16.99 -15.34
C LEU A 324 -19.37 -16.67 -14.30
N ARG A 325 -18.94 -15.41 -14.24
CA ARG A 325 -17.96 -14.91 -13.27
C ARG A 325 -18.39 -13.57 -12.70
N SER A 326 -18.37 -13.42 -11.38
CA SER A 326 -18.72 -12.17 -10.70
C SER A 326 -17.85 -11.90 -9.48
N ASP A 327 -17.87 -10.65 -9.01
CA ASP A 327 -17.30 -10.28 -7.72
C ASP A 327 -18.20 -10.71 -6.56
N ARG A 328 -17.59 -10.89 -5.38
CA ARG A 328 -18.31 -11.14 -4.12
C ARG A 328 -18.97 -9.86 -3.56
N GLY A 329 -19.50 -9.01 -4.42
CA GLY A 329 -20.23 -7.81 -4.01
C GLY A 329 -21.47 -8.19 -3.21
N THR A 330 -21.86 -7.37 -2.23
CA THR A 330 -23.02 -7.61 -1.34
C THR A 330 -24.33 -7.84 -2.07
N ASN A 331 -24.46 -7.37 -3.32
CA ASN A 331 -25.66 -7.58 -4.14
C ASN A 331 -25.74 -9.01 -4.69
N PHE A 332 -24.62 -9.55 -5.17
CA PHE A 332 -24.55 -10.93 -5.66
C PHE A 332 -24.34 -11.92 -4.53
N VAL A 333 -23.62 -11.55 -3.47
CA VAL A 333 -23.54 -12.34 -2.25
C VAL A 333 -24.85 -12.29 -1.50
N GLY A 334 -25.62 -11.19 -1.52
CA GLY A 334 -26.97 -11.14 -0.96
C GLY A 334 -27.93 -12.04 -1.75
N ALA A 335 -27.97 -11.90 -3.08
CA ALA A 335 -28.72 -12.81 -3.93
C ALA A 335 -28.24 -14.27 -3.79
N ALA A 336 -26.93 -14.50 -3.72
CA ALA A 336 -26.33 -15.83 -3.52
C ALA A 336 -26.42 -16.34 -2.07
N LYS A 337 -26.68 -15.50 -1.07
CA LYS A 337 -26.81 -15.87 0.36
C LYS A 337 -28.27 -16.06 0.75
N ASP A 338 -29.19 -15.34 0.08
CA ASP A 338 -30.60 -15.73 -0.03
C ASP A 338 -30.74 -17.03 -0.84
N LEU A 339 -29.79 -17.32 -1.74
CA LEU A 339 -29.61 -18.61 -2.43
C LEU A 339 -28.53 -19.54 -1.79
N LYS A 340 -28.10 -19.26 -0.55
CA LYS A 340 -27.09 -20.00 0.26
C LYS A 340 -25.95 -20.73 -0.48
N LEU A 341 -25.29 -20.07 -1.43
CA LEU A 341 -24.10 -20.55 -2.11
C LEU A 341 -22.82 -20.27 -1.29
N ASN A 342 -22.58 -21.08 -0.26
CA ASN A 342 -21.25 -21.45 0.25
C ASN A 342 -21.32 -22.87 0.84
N PRO A 343 -20.24 -23.66 0.78
CA PRO A 343 -20.29 -25.12 0.78
C PRO A 343 -20.53 -25.69 2.19
N PRO A 344 -20.80 -27.00 2.31
CA PRO A 344 -21.95 -27.76 1.84
C PRO A 344 -22.97 -27.86 2.99
N LYS A 345 -24.12 -27.19 2.89
CA LYS A 345 -25.29 -27.50 3.73
C LYS A 345 -26.53 -26.96 3.02
N HIS A 346 -27.11 -27.87 2.25
CA HIS A 346 -28.50 -27.97 1.81
C HIS A 346 -29.45 -26.77 2.04
N ASP A 347 -30.12 -26.42 0.92
CA ASP A 347 -31.46 -25.81 0.79
C ASP A 347 -31.50 -24.30 0.47
N GLU A 348 -31.39 -23.93 -0.82
CA GLU A 348 -32.52 -23.88 -1.78
C GLU A 348 -32.06 -24.09 -3.26
N PRO A 349 -32.93 -24.60 -4.17
CA PRO A 349 -32.50 -25.35 -5.37
C PRO A 349 -32.58 -24.60 -6.71
N VAL A 350 -33.19 -23.41 -6.79
CA VAL A 350 -33.70 -22.91 -8.09
C VAL A 350 -32.63 -22.40 -9.05
N LEU A 351 -31.70 -21.55 -8.59
CA LEU A 351 -30.69 -20.98 -9.50
C LEU A 351 -29.60 -21.99 -9.83
N ASP A 352 -29.15 -22.78 -8.85
CA ASP A 352 -28.17 -23.84 -9.09
C ASP A 352 -28.75 -24.95 -9.96
N ALA A 353 -30.00 -25.37 -9.74
CA ALA A 353 -30.65 -26.32 -10.65
C ALA A 353 -30.83 -25.71 -12.05
N TYR A 354 -31.19 -24.43 -12.15
CA TYR A 354 -31.29 -23.74 -13.43
C TYR A 354 -29.92 -23.69 -14.15
N LEU A 355 -28.85 -23.31 -13.46
CA LEU A 355 -27.50 -23.27 -14.00
C LEU A 355 -27.00 -24.67 -14.39
N GLN A 356 -27.25 -25.69 -13.57
CA GLN A 356 -26.94 -27.08 -13.87
C GLN A 356 -27.72 -27.59 -15.10
N GLN A 357 -29.01 -27.27 -15.20
CA GLN A 357 -29.83 -27.60 -16.38
C GLN A 357 -29.28 -26.95 -17.65
N GLN A 358 -28.78 -25.72 -17.54
CA GLN A 358 -28.12 -24.99 -18.63
C GLN A 358 -26.64 -25.37 -18.82
N ARG A 359 -26.11 -26.32 -18.02
CA ARG A 359 -24.70 -26.75 -18.00
C ARG A 359 -23.71 -25.59 -17.83
N CYS A 360 -24.08 -24.60 -17.02
CA CYS A 360 -23.32 -23.38 -16.78
C CYS A 360 -22.70 -23.41 -15.37
N SER A 361 -21.41 -23.10 -15.27
CA SER A 361 -20.71 -22.96 -13.99
C SER A 361 -20.68 -21.50 -13.51
N TRP A 362 -20.85 -21.23 -12.22
CA TRP A 362 -20.69 -19.87 -11.67
C TRP A 362 -19.49 -19.80 -10.73
N VAL A 363 -18.51 -18.96 -11.06
CA VAL A 363 -17.29 -18.75 -10.28
C VAL A 363 -17.26 -17.35 -9.67
N PHE A 364 -17.17 -17.27 -8.35
CA PHE A 364 -16.93 -16.02 -7.65
C PHE A 364 -15.44 -15.70 -7.56
N ASN A 365 -15.07 -14.45 -7.82
CA ASN A 365 -13.72 -13.98 -7.54
C ASN A 365 -13.38 -14.18 -6.06
N ALA A 366 -12.13 -14.55 -5.76
CA ALA A 366 -11.64 -14.56 -4.39
C ALA A 366 -11.86 -13.17 -3.75
N PRO A 367 -12.13 -13.08 -2.43
CA PRO A 367 -12.47 -11.81 -1.79
C PRO A 367 -11.42 -10.75 -2.13
N HIS A 368 -11.87 -9.55 -2.49
CA HIS A 368 -11.02 -8.39 -2.74
C HIS A 368 -10.01 -8.55 -3.91
N SER A 369 -10.29 -9.45 -4.84
CA SER A 369 -9.55 -9.59 -6.10
C SER A 369 -10.10 -8.69 -7.21
N SER A 370 -10.28 -7.39 -6.93
CA SER A 370 -10.90 -6.41 -7.85
C SER A 370 -10.25 -6.34 -9.24
N HIS A 371 -8.94 -6.62 -9.33
CA HIS A 371 -8.24 -6.72 -10.63
C HIS A 371 -8.87 -7.73 -11.60
N MET A 372 -9.54 -8.77 -11.10
CA MET A 372 -10.24 -9.75 -11.94
C MET A 372 -11.57 -9.22 -12.48
N GLY A 373 -12.15 -8.20 -11.85
CA GLY A 373 -13.37 -7.52 -12.29
C GLY A 373 -13.18 -6.30 -13.17
N GLY A 374 -11.94 -5.84 -13.36
CA GLY A 374 -11.63 -4.68 -14.19
C GLY A 374 -12.18 -4.73 -15.63
N THR A 375 -12.50 -5.93 -16.14
CA THR A 375 -13.16 -6.11 -17.45
C THR A 375 -14.59 -5.56 -17.45
N TRP A 376 -15.44 -5.95 -16.50
CA TRP A 376 -16.82 -5.46 -16.42
C TRP A 376 -16.90 -4.06 -15.81
N GLU A 377 -16.05 -3.72 -14.84
CA GLU A 377 -15.98 -2.37 -14.26
C GLU A 377 -15.70 -1.31 -15.34
N ARG A 378 -14.78 -1.60 -16.26
CA ARG A 378 -14.48 -0.71 -17.40
C ARG A 378 -15.70 -0.54 -18.31
N MET A 379 -16.43 -1.62 -18.57
CA MET A 379 -17.63 -1.57 -19.41
C MET A 379 -18.74 -0.77 -18.71
N ILE A 380 -18.97 -0.97 -17.41
CA ILE A 380 -19.89 -0.14 -16.60
C ILE A 380 -19.54 1.34 -16.70
N GLY A 381 -18.26 1.69 -16.57
CA GLY A 381 -17.80 3.07 -16.67
C GLY A 381 -18.06 3.68 -18.06
N ILE A 382 -17.96 2.90 -19.13
CA ILE A 382 -18.32 3.35 -20.49
C ILE A 382 -19.84 3.50 -20.60
N SER A 383 -20.62 2.52 -20.13
CA SER A 383 -22.09 2.56 -20.15
C SER A 383 -22.64 3.80 -19.45
N ARG A 384 -22.10 4.15 -18.26
CA ARG A 384 -22.50 5.36 -17.53
C ARG A 384 -22.23 6.62 -18.35
N ARG A 385 -21.02 6.78 -18.90
CA ARG A 385 -20.69 7.98 -19.69
C ARG A 385 -21.58 8.16 -20.92
N ILE A 386 -21.90 7.08 -21.62
CA ILE A 386 -22.79 7.15 -22.79
C ILE A 386 -24.20 7.55 -22.34
N LEU A 387 -24.73 6.89 -21.31
CA LEU A 387 -26.05 7.19 -20.77
C LEU A 387 -26.14 8.64 -20.26
N ASP A 388 -25.15 9.10 -19.51
CA ASP A 388 -25.08 10.48 -19.00
C ASP A 388 -25.10 11.50 -20.15
N SER A 389 -24.39 11.22 -21.25
CA SER A 389 -24.41 12.04 -22.46
C SER A 389 -25.80 12.09 -23.11
N MET A 390 -26.49 10.94 -23.22
CA MET A 390 -27.83 10.87 -23.80
C MET A 390 -28.86 11.62 -22.94
N LEU A 391 -28.78 11.48 -21.61
CA LEU A 391 -29.66 12.18 -20.67
C LEU A 391 -29.44 13.69 -20.69
N LEU A 392 -28.18 14.12 -20.78
CA LEU A 392 -27.84 15.54 -20.89
C LEU A 392 -28.41 16.16 -22.17
N GLN A 393 -28.28 15.49 -23.31
CA GLN A 393 -28.82 15.95 -24.59
C GLN A 393 -30.36 16.01 -24.60
N ALA A 394 -31.01 15.07 -23.92
CA ALA A 394 -32.47 15.02 -23.80
C ALA A 394 -33.05 15.98 -22.74
N GLY A 395 -32.20 16.78 -22.06
CA GLY A 395 -32.65 17.77 -21.07
C GLY A 395 -33.12 17.16 -19.74
N ASN A 396 -32.50 16.07 -19.28
CA ASN A 396 -32.87 15.33 -18.06
C ASN A 396 -34.35 14.90 -18.03
N PRO A 397 -34.78 14.04 -18.98
CA PRO A 397 -36.16 13.58 -19.07
C PRO A 397 -36.56 12.79 -17.82
N THR A 398 -37.86 12.78 -17.50
CA THR A 398 -38.39 11.90 -16.46
C THR A 398 -38.25 10.45 -16.92
N LEU A 399 -37.38 9.70 -16.25
CA LEU A 399 -37.13 8.30 -16.60
C LEU A 399 -38.30 7.43 -16.16
N THR A 400 -38.85 6.63 -17.08
CA THR A 400 -39.72 5.50 -16.75
C THR A 400 -38.93 4.19 -16.89
N HIS A 401 -39.49 3.08 -16.41
CA HIS A 401 -38.83 1.77 -16.57
C HIS A 401 -38.61 1.39 -18.05
N GLU A 402 -39.61 1.67 -18.90
CA GLU A 402 -39.55 1.42 -20.33
C GLU A 402 -38.46 2.27 -21.00
N VAL A 403 -38.47 3.58 -20.75
CA VAL A 403 -37.46 4.51 -21.29
C VAL A 403 -36.05 4.09 -20.88
N LEU A 404 -35.84 3.75 -19.60
CA LEU A 404 -34.53 3.29 -19.13
C LEU A 404 -34.09 1.98 -19.81
N THR A 405 -35.03 1.06 -20.04
CA THR A 405 -34.75 -0.21 -20.71
C THR A 405 -34.33 0.02 -22.16
N THR A 406 -35.04 0.90 -22.88
CA THR A 406 -34.70 1.28 -24.26
C THR A 406 -33.34 1.98 -24.33
N LEU A 407 -33.06 2.94 -23.45
CA LEU A 407 -31.77 3.63 -23.39
C LEU A 407 -30.62 2.64 -23.11
N MET A 408 -30.80 1.66 -22.22
CA MET A 408 -29.78 0.64 -21.96
C MET A 408 -29.55 -0.30 -23.15
N ALA A 409 -30.57 -0.55 -23.97
CA ALA A 409 -30.43 -1.29 -25.23
C ALA A 409 -29.63 -0.48 -26.26
N GLU A 410 -29.86 0.83 -26.37
CA GLU A 410 -29.07 1.73 -27.23
C GLU A 410 -27.62 1.84 -26.75
N VAL A 411 -27.39 1.99 -25.44
CA VAL A 411 -26.04 1.95 -24.83
C VAL A 411 -25.33 0.63 -25.18
N THR A 412 -26.05 -0.49 -25.12
CA THR A 412 -25.54 -1.82 -25.50
C THR A 412 -25.13 -1.85 -26.97
N ALA A 413 -25.95 -1.29 -27.87
CA ALA A 413 -25.66 -1.22 -29.29
C ALA A 413 -24.42 -0.36 -29.58
N ILE A 414 -24.32 0.83 -28.99
CA ILE A 414 -23.18 1.76 -29.14
C ILE A 414 -21.88 1.08 -28.68
N ILE A 415 -21.89 0.46 -27.50
CA ILE A 415 -20.70 -0.21 -26.96
C ILE A 415 -20.30 -1.40 -27.85
N ASN A 416 -21.26 -2.16 -28.36
CA ASN A 416 -20.96 -3.29 -29.25
C ASN A 416 -20.52 -2.84 -30.65
N ALA A 417 -20.84 -1.63 -31.10
CA ALA A 417 -20.35 -1.07 -32.37
C ALA A 417 -18.90 -0.55 -32.29
N ARG A 418 -18.26 -0.55 -31.10
CA ARG A 418 -16.91 -0.02 -30.93
C ARG A 418 -15.84 -0.90 -31.62
N PRO A 419 -14.77 -0.30 -32.18
CA PRO A 419 -13.62 -1.06 -32.66
C PRO A 419 -12.92 -1.84 -31.54
N LEU A 420 -12.60 -3.11 -31.78
CA LEU A 420 -11.72 -3.92 -30.93
C LEU A 420 -10.23 -3.65 -31.19
N ILE A 421 -9.92 -3.21 -32.41
CA ILE A 421 -8.58 -2.91 -32.89
C ILE A 421 -8.48 -1.42 -33.27
N PRO A 422 -7.27 -0.82 -33.27
CA PRO A 422 -7.05 0.49 -33.85
C PRO A 422 -7.63 0.55 -35.26
N VAL A 423 -8.36 1.62 -35.57
CA VAL A 423 -8.96 1.81 -36.89
C VAL A 423 -7.84 2.05 -37.89
N SER A 424 -7.76 1.20 -38.92
CA SER A 424 -6.77 1.37 -40.00
C SER A 424 -7.08 2.63 -40.79
N SER A 425 -6.03 3.35 -41.20
CA SER A 425 -6.12 4.45 -42.18
C SER A 425 -5.92 3.96 -43.61
N ASP A 426 -5.69 2.65 -43.81
CA ASP A 426 -5.49 2.03 -45.11
C ASP A 426 -6.83 1.94 -45.87
N PRO A 427 -6.96 2.57 -47.06
CA PRO A 427 -8.16 2.49 -47.89
C PRO A 427 -8.55 1.06 -48.28
N ASP A 428 -7.57 0.14 -48.39
CA ASP A 428 -7.80 -1.24 -48.81
C ASP A 428 -8.24 -2.15 -47.65
N ALA A 429 -8.24 -1.64 -46.42
CA ALA A 429 -8.71 -2.35 -45.22
C ALA A 429 -9.82 -1.59 -44.46
N PRO A 430 -10.97 -1.29 -45.10
CA PRO A 430 -12.04 -0.46 -44.50
C PRO A 430 -12.82 -1.17 -43.39
N PHE A 431 -12.61 -2.47 -43.19
CA PHE A 431 -13.38 -3.27 -42.26
C PHE A 431 -12.97 -3.04 -40.81
N ILE A 432 -13.94 -2.62 -39.98
CA ILE A 432 -13.75 -2.43 -38.54
C ILE A 432 -14.21 -3.68 -37.78
N LEU A 433 -13.28 -4.32 -37.06
CA LEU A 433 -13.61 -5.44 -36.18
C LEU A 433 -14.31 -4.95 -34.91
N THR A 434 -15.62 -5.20 -34.79
CA THR A 434 -16.45 -4.80 -33.64
C THR A 434 -17.12 -6.02 -33.00
N PRO A 435 -17.53 -5.96 -31.71
CA PRO A 435 -18.37 -7.01 -31.15
C PRO A 435 -19.69 -7.19 -31.91
N ALA A 436 -20.28 -6.10 -32.42
CA ALA A 436 -21.54 -6.12 -33.13
C ALA A 436 -21.45 -6.90 -34.44
N SER A 437 -20.35 -6.80 -35.19
CA SER A 437 -20.19 -7.54 -36.46
C SER A 437 -20.26 -9.05 -36.25
N LEU A 438 -19.81 -9.55 -35.10
CA LEU A 438 -19.95 -10.95 -34.72
C LEU A 438 -21.36 -11.29 -34.22
N LEU A 439 -21.97 -10.42 -33.42
CA LEU A 439 -23.27 -10.69 -32.80
C LEU A 439 -24.44 -10.59 -33.77
N THR A 440 -24.44 -9.61 -34.66
CA THR A 440 -25.54 -9.37 -35.59
C THR A 440 -25.29 -9.97 -36.96
N GLN A 441 -24.02 -10.18 -37.32
CA GLN A 441 -23.58 -10.59 -38.66
C GLN A 441 -24.13 -9.69 -39.77
N LYS A 442 -24.57 -8.48 -39.40
CA LYS A 442 -24.98 -7.42 -40.32
C LYS A 442 -23.72 -6.67 -40.70
N PHE A 443 -23.14 -7.06 -41.81
CA PHE A 443 -22.13 -6.28 -42.53
C PHE A 443 -22.90 -5.32 -43.45
N ASP A 444 -22.45 -4.08 -43.60
CA ASP A 444 -22.91 -3.27 -44.73
C ASP A 444 -22.71 -4.11 -46.00
N PRO A 445 -23.75 -4.27 -46.82
CA PRO A 445 -23.75 -5.29 -47.85
C PRO A 445 -22.72 -4.93 -48.91
N VAL A 446 -21.69 -5.76 -49.06
CA VAL A 446 -21.12 -5.97 -50.40
C VAL A 446 -22.31 -6.33 -51.31
N PRO A 447 -22.52 -5.64 -52.44
CA PRO A 447 -23.66 -5.89 -53.30
C PRO A 447 -23.70 -7.38 -53.64
N ILE A 448 -24.81 -8.04 -53.30
CA ILE A 448 -25.04 -9.42 -53.71
C ILE A 448 -25.14 -9.38 -55.24
N PRO A 449 -24.36 -10.17 -56.00
CA PRO A 449 -24.58 -10.25 -57.43
C PRO A 449 -25.98 -10.81 -57.65
N SER A 450 -26.82 -10.02 -58.33
CA SER A 450 -28.18 -10.41 -58.70
C SER A 450 -28.13 -11.63 -59.60
N GLY A 451 -28.38 -12.81 -59.02
CA GLY A 451 -28.59 -14.06 -59.73
C GLY A 451 -29.91 -14.66 -59.27
N ASP A 452 -30.67 -15.25 -60.19
CA ASP A 452 -31.92 -15.94 -59.87
C ASP A 452 -31.62 -17.17 -59.00
N PHE A 453 -31.84 -17.05 -57.68
CA PHE A 453 -31.65 -18.15 -56.74
C PHE A 453 -32.99 -18.87 -56.49
N THR A 454 -33.02 -20.17 -56.76
CA THR A 454 -34.15 -21.03 -56.35
C THR A 454 -34.21 -21.19 -54.83
N LYS A 455 -35.40 -21.42 -54.25
CA LYS A 455 -35.60 -21.55 -52.79
C LYS A 455 -34.69 -22.59 -52.12
N ALA A 456 -34.27 -23.64 -52.83
CA ALA A 456 -33.32 -24.64 -52.32
C ALA A 456 -31.90 -24.08 -52.09
N ASP A 457 -31.40 -23.23 -53.01
CA ASP A 457 -30.08 -22.60 -52.90
C ASP A 457 -30.00 -21.57 -51.76
N VAL A 458 -31.13 -20.95 -51.42
CA VAL A 458 -31.23 -19.94 -50.35
C VAL A 458 -31.00 -20.56 -48.96
N TYR A 459 -31.53 -21.75 -48.69
CA TYR A 459 -31.38 -22.40 -47.38
C TYR A 459 -30.01 -23.10 -47.21
N THR A 460 -29.42 -23.69 -48.25
CA THR A 460 -28.16 -24.43 -48.13
C THR A 460 -26.92 -23.54 -48.09
N ARG A 461 -27.01 -22.29 -48.56
CA ARG A 461 -25.88 -21.34 -48.61
C ARG A 461 -25.84 -20.34 -47.46
N GLN A 462 -26.98 -20.00 -46.84
CA GLN A 462 -27.03 -19.02 -45.76
C GLN A 462 -26.27 -19.46 -44.50
N TRP A 463 -26.44 -20.71 -44.04
CA TRP A 463 -25.69 -21.20 -42.87
C TRP A 463 -24.19 -21.32 -43.14
N LYS A 464 -23.79 -21.70 -44.36
CA LYS A 464 -22.38 -21.71 -44.80
C LYS A 464 -21.79 -20.30 -44.84
N ARG A 465 -22.58 -19.31 -45.25
CA ARG A 465 -22.20 -17.88 -45.24
C ARG A 465 -22.03 -17.36 -43.82
N VAL A 466 -22.94 -17.71 -42.91
CA VAL A 466 -22.84 -17.39 -41.48
C VAL A 466 -21.58 -18.00 -40.87
N GLN A 467 -21.30 -19.27 -41.15
CA GLN A 467 -20.08 -19.94 -40.67
C GLN A 467 -18.81 -19.29 -41.25
N ALA A 468 -18.78 -19.00 -42.55
CA ALA A 468 -17.65 -18.32 -43.19
C ALA A 468 -17.38 -16.92 -42.60
N LEU A 469 -18.42 -16.16 -42.27
CA LEU A 469 -18.30 -14.85 -41.62
C LEU A 469 -17.79 -14.97 -40.17
N ALA A 470 -18.28 -15.97 -39.42
CA ALA A 470 -17.78 -16.27 -38.08
C ALA A 470 -16.31 -16.72 -38.11
N ASP A 471 -15.94 -17.59 -39.04
CA ASP A 471 -14.56 -18.05 -39.23
C ASP A 471 -13.63 -16.88 -39.63
N THR A 472 -14.11 -15.97 -40.49
CA THR A 472 -13.40 -14.74 -40.86
C THR A 472 -13.19 -13.84 -39.64
N PHE A 473 -14.21 -13.68 -38.79
CA PHE A 473 -14.07 -12.95 -37.53
C PHE A 473 -13.00 -13.59 -36.65
N TRP A 474 -13.06 -14.90 -36.42
CA TRP A 474 -12.12 -15.58 -35.53
C TRP A 474 -10.70 -15.56 -36.06
N ALA A 475 -10.52 -15.71 -37.38
CA ALA A 475 -9.23 -15.57 -38.03
C ALA A 475 -8.63 -14.17 -37.83
N ARG A 476 -9.43 -13.11 -38.03
CA ARG A 476 -9.00 -11.72 -37.80
C ARG A 476 -8.81 -11.38 -36.32
N TRP A 477 -9.68 -11.86 -35.45
CA TRP A 477 -9.53 -11.72 -34.01
C TRP A 477 -8.23 -12.35 -33.54
N GLN A 478 -7.90 -13.55 -34.02
CA GLN A 478 -6.65 -14.23 -33.71
C GLN A 478 -5.44 -13.51 -34.32
N LYS A 479 -5.52 -13.07 -35.59
CA LYS A 479 -4.42 -12.39 -36.28
C LYS A 479 -4.16 -10.96 -35.78
N ASP A 480 -5.20 -10.19 -35.49
CA ASP A 480 -5.05 -8.75 -35.26
C ASP A 480 -5.26 -8.41 -33.77
N TYR A 481 -6.34 -8.92 -33.16
CA TYR A 481 -6.68 -8.56 -31.78
C TYR A 481 -5.83 -9.31 -30.74
N LEU A 482 -5.68 -10.63 -30.89
CA LEU A 482 -4.92 -11.45 -29.94
C LEU A 482 -3.44 -11.04 -29.88
N HIS A 483 -2.85 -10.64 -31.01
CA HIS A 483 -1.47 -10.16 -31.07
C HIS A 483 -1.27 -8.87 -30.27
N MET A 484 -2.24 -7.95 -30.25
CA MET A 484 -2.14 -6.76 -29.39
C MET A 484 -2.17 -7.11 -27.89
N LEU A 485 -2.87 -8.19 -27.53
CA LEU A 485 -2.94 -8.66 -26.14
C LEU A 485 -1.63 -9.27 -25.62
N GLN A 486 -0.67 -9.58 -26.50
CA GLN A 486 0.64 -10.11 -26.12
C GLN A 486 1.48 -9.09 -25.34
N SER A 487 1.33 -7.80 -25.64
CA SER A 487 2.13 -6.73 -25.05
C SER A 487 1.68 -6.36 -23.63
N ARG A 488 2.61 -6.35 -22.66
CA ARG A 488 2.36 -5.87 -21.29
C ARG A 488 2.37 -4.35 -21.26
N GLN A 489 1.19 -3.75 -21.12
CA GLN A 489 0.99 -2.30 -21.12
C GLN A 489 1.52 -1.60 -19.85
N LYS A 490 1.53 -2.29 -18.71
CA LYS A 490 1.97 -1.74 -17.41
C LYS A 490 2.69 -2.82 -16.60
N TRP A 491 3.49 -2.37 -15.63
CA TRP A 491 4.26 -3.21 -14.71
C TRP A 491 5.08 -4.30 -15.43
N GLN A 492 6.10 -3.85 -16.15
CA GLN A 492 6.91 -4.72 -17.01
C GLN A 492 8.11 -5.35 -16.28
N ARG A 493 8.48 -4.83 -15.10
CA ARG A 493 9.67 -5.27 -14.35
C ARG A 493 9.30 -6.10 -13.13
N ARG A 494 10.02 -7.21 -12.93
CA ARG A 494 9.93 -8.01 -11.71
C ARG A 494 10.52 -7.21 -10.54
N LYS A 495 9.80 -7.13 -9.44
CA LYS A 495 10.25 -6.54 -8.17
C LYS A 495 10.38 -7.62 -7.09
N PRO A 496 11.14 -7.38 -6.01
CA PRO A 496 11.16 -8.29 -4.86
C PRO A 496 9.75 -8.48 -4.30
N ASN A 497 9.38 -9.72 -3.99
CA ASN A 497 8.10 -10.02 -3.35
C ASN A 497 8.09 -9.43 -1.93
N LEU A 498 6.91 -8.93 -1.53
CA LEU A 498 6.61 -8.66 -0.13
C LEU A 498 6.55 -9.99 0.64
N LYS A 499 6.92 -9.95 1.91
CA LYS A 499 7.03 -11.13 2.78
C LYS A 499 6.05 -11.04 3.94
N GLU A 500 5.78 -12.19 4.53
CA GLU A 500 5.09 -12.26 5.82
C GLU A 500 5.94 -11.56 6.89
N GLY A 501 5.30 -10.82 7.79
CA GLY A 501 5.96 -9.96 8.78
C GLY A 501 6.18 -8.50 8.32
N ASP A 502 6.26 -8.25 7.01
CA ASP A 502 6.46 -6.88 6.49
C ASP A 502 5.33 -5.93 6.96
N ILE A 503 5.71 -4.71 7.36
CA ILE A 503 4.78 -3.66 7.78
C ILE A 503 4.45 -2.78 6.58
N VAL A 504 3.16 -2.65 6.29
CA VAL A 504 2.65 -1.88 5.15
C VAL A 504 1.66 -0.80 5.56
N LEU A 505 1.59 0.27 4.77
CA LEU A 505 0.49 1.22 4.79
C LEU A 505 -0.54 0.80 3.73
N LEU A 506 -1.79 0.60 4.14
CA LEU A 506 -2.86 0.15 3.26
C LEU A 506 -3.68 1.33 2.76
N LYS A 507 -3.84 1.45 1.45
CA LYS A 507 -4.65 2.47 0.80
C LYS A 507 -6.12 2.30 1.17
N ASP A 508 -6.75 3.39 1.60
CA ASP A 508 -8.19 3.50 1.75
C ASP A 508 -8.68 4.72 0.96
N ASN A 509 -9.58 4.50 0.00
CA ASN A 509 -10.09 5.57 -0.86
C ASN A 509 -11.07 6.50 -0.11
N GLN A 510 -11.63 6.08 1.02
CA GLN A 510 -12.53 6.91 1.83
C GLN A 510 -11.78 7.86 2.76
N LEU A 511 -10.50 7.60 2.99
CA LEU A 511 -9.68 8.32 3.96
C LEU A 511 -8.59 9.12 3.28
N LYS A 512 -8.18 10.20 3.95
CA LYS A 512 -6.98 10.93 3.56
C LYS A 512 -5.76 10.05 3.81
N ARG A 513 -4.70 10.27 3.04
CA ARG A 513 -3.50 9.43 3.07
C ARG A 513 -2.84 9.31 4.45
N ASN A 514 -2.87 10.37 5.24
CA ASN A 514 -2.36 10.41 6.62
C ASN A 514 -3.18 9.53 7.59
N GLU A 515 -4.41 9.16 7.24
CA GLU A 515 -5.32 8.33 8.03
C GLU A 515 -5.36 6.87 7.55
N TRP A 516 -4.59 6.55 6.50
CA TRP A 516 -4.49 5.19 5.99
C TRP A 516 -4.01 4.23 7.08
N PRO A 517 -4.67 3.07 7.24
CA PRO A 517 -4.30 2.12 8.27
C PRO A 517 -2.94 1.50 7.98
N MET A 518 -2.14 1.32 9.03
CA MET A 518 -1.00 0.43 8.98
C MET A 518 -1.46 -1.01 9.23
N GLY A 519 -0.79 -1.95 8.59
CA GLY A 519 -1.03 -3.36 8.81
C GLY A 519 0.24 -4.19 8.66
N ILE A 520 0.15 -5.42 9.15
CA ILE A 520 1.21 -6.43 9.04
C ILE A 520 0.76 -7.46 8.03
N ILE A 521 1.64 -7.84 7.12
CA ILE A 521 1.38 -8.94 6.20
C ILE A 521 1.39 -10.25 6.99
N VAL A 522 0.25 -10.92 7.06
CA VAL A 522 0.11 -12.22 7.72
C VAL A 522 0.39 -13.35 6.74
N LYS A 523 -0.02 -13.19 5.48
CA LYS A 523 0.13 -14.23 4.47
C LYS A 523 0.39 -13.64 3.09
N THR A 524 1.30 -14.25 2.35
CA THR A 524 1.51 -13.94 0.93
C THR A 524 0.77 -14.93 0.04
N LEU A 525 0.11 -14.44 -1.01
CA LEU A 525 -0.64 -15.27 -1.97
C LEU A 525 0.05 -15.19 -3.34
N PRO A 526 1.04 -16.05 -3.61
CA PRO A 526 1.70 -16.10 -4.91
C PRO A 526 0.75 -16.58 -6.00
N SER A 527 0.89 -16.01 -7.19
CA SER A 527 0.21 -16.48 -8.40
C SER A 527 0.90 -17.75 -8.95
N LYS A 528 0.35 -18.37 -10.00
CA LYS A 528 0.91 -19.59 -10.61
C LYS A 528 2.37 -19.46 -11.06
N ASP A 529 2.81 -18.24 -11.36
CA ASP A 529 4.18 -17.89 -11.73
C ASP A 529 5.12 -17.65 -10.53
N GLY A 530 4.68 -17.95 -9.30
CA GLY A 530 5.47 -17.75 -8.06
C GLY A 530 5.60 -16.28 -7.63
N VAL A 531 4.88 -15.37 -8.27
CA VAL A 531 4.98 -13.94 -8.05
C VAL A 531 3.84 -13.43 -7.16
N VAL A 532 4.17 -12.66 -6.12
CA VAL A 532 3.19 -12.18 -5.13
C VAL A 532 2.52 -10.91 -5.63
N ARG A 533 1.20 -11.00 -5.87
CA ARG A 533 0.34 -9.87 -6.28
C ARG A 533 -0.81 -9.61 -5.31
N LYS A 534 -1.05 -10.55 -4.39
CA LYS A 534 -2.11 -10.51 -3.37
C LYS A 534 -1.52 -10.90 -2.02
N LEU A 535 -2.07 -10.31 -0.98
CA LEU A 535 -1.62 -10.45 0.41
C LEU A 535 -2.82 -10.49 1.33
N GLU A 536 -2.66 -11.10 2.49
CA GLU A 536 -3.54 -10.90 3.63
C GLU A 536 -2.85 -9.96 4.63
N VAL A 537 -3.47 -8.80 4.85
CA VAL A 537 -2.95 -7.75 5.72
C VAL A 537 -3.84 -7.64 6.95
N LYS A 538 -3.25 -7.81 8.13
CA LYS A 538 -3.94 -7.60 9.42
C LYS A 538 -3.77 -6.15 9.84
N VAL A 539 -4.90 -5.47 10.00
CA VAL A 539 -4.98 -4.09 10.48
C VAL A 539 -5.63 -4.11 11.86
N ALA A 540 -5.05 -3.37 12.80
CA ALA A 540 -5.64 -3.13 14.11
C ALA A 540 -6.19 -1.69 14.18
N ARG A 541 -7.49 -1.56 14.47
CA ARG A 541 -8.15 -0.28 14.81
C ARG A 541 -9.03 -0.49 16.04
N ASP A 542 -8.93 0.41 17.01
CA ASP A 542 -9.79 0.44 18.21
C ASP A 542 -9.89 -0.91 18.93
N LYS A 543 -8.73 -1.55 19.19
CA LYS A 543 -8.59 -2.89 19.82
C LYS A 543 -9.20 -4.06 19.05
N THR A 544 -9.77 -3.83 17.86
CA THR A 544 -10.24 -4.89 16.95
C THR A 544 -9.23 -5.11 15.84
N SER A 545 -8.87 -6.37 15.58
CA SER A 545 -8.03 -6.73 14.44
C SER A 545 -8.87 -7.34 13.34
N LYS A 546 -8.78 -6.78 12.13
CA LYS A 546 -9.42 -7.33 10.93
C LYS A 546 -8.36 -7.66 9.90
N THR A 547 -8.50 -8.83 9.27
CA THR A 547 -7.63 -9.26 8.18
C THR A 547 -8.32 -8.98 6.85
N PHE A 548 -7.58 -8.35 5.94
CA PHE A 548 -8.05 -7.97 4.63
C PHE A 548 -7.18 -8.62 3.56
N CYS A 549 -7.79 -9.33 2.62
CA CYS A 549 -7.11 -9.69 1.38
C CYS A 549 -7.01 -8.42 0.52
N ARG A 550 -5.81 -8.06 0.06
CA ARG A 550 -5.56 -6.84 -0.72
C ARG A 550 -4.52 -7.08 -1.81
N PRO A 551 -4.64 -6.41 -2.96
CA PRO A 551 -3.56 -6.42 -3.93
C PRO A 551 -2.38 -5.60 -3.42
N ILE A 552 -1.17 -5.97 -3.83
CA ILE A 552 0.04 -5.22 -3.46
C ILE A 552 0.02 -3.77 -3.99
N SER A 553 -0.76 -3.51 -5.04
CA SER A 553 -0.97 -2.18 -5.63
C SER A 553 -1.64 -1.19 -4.68
N ASP A 554 -2.25 -1.69 -3.61
CA ASP A 554 -2.89 -0.88 -2.57
C ASP A 554 -2.02 -0.78 -1.31
N CYS A 555 -0.79 -1.28 -1.36
CA CYS A 555 0.11 -1.31 -0.21
C CYS A 555 1.36 -0.44 -0.47
N ILE A 556 1.90 0.16 0.59
CA ILE A 556 3.22 0.80 0.59
C ILE A 556 4.06 0.12 1.65
N LEU A 557 5.24 -0.39 1.28
CA LEU A 557 6.15 -1.00 2.24
C LEU A 557 6.75 0.07 3.17
N LEU A 558 6.51 -0.06 4.47
CA LEU A 558 7.05 0.84 5.49
C LEU A 558 8.34 0.28 6.07
N LEU A 559 8.30 -0.96 6.56
CA LEU A 559 9.42 -1.65 7.19
C LEU A 559 9.42 -3.12 6.75
N ARG A 560 10.61 -3.66 6.55
CA ARG A 560 10.81 -5.10 6.42
C ARG A 560 11.08 -5.66 7.81
N ASP A 561 10.58 -6.86 8.04
CA ASP A 561 10.99 -7.67 9.19
C ASP A 561 12.46 -8.07 9.09
#